data_AF-A0A951MSX5-F1
#
_entry.id   AF-A0A951MSX5-F1
#
_cell.length_a   1.000
_cell.length_b   1.000
_cell.length_c   1.000
_cell.angle_alpha   90.00
_cell.angle_beta   90.00
_cell.angle_gamma   90.00
#
_symmetry.space_group_name_H-M   'P 1'
#
loop_
_entity.id
_entity.type
_entity.pdbx_description
1 polymer ?
#
loop_
_entity_poly.entity_id
_entity_poly.type
_entity_poly.pdbx_seq_one_letter_code
_entity_poly.pdbx_strand_id
1 'polypeptide(L)'
;MPQLLAAKEIVVVCGAGGVGKTTTAAALGTMAAVHLGGKVLVLTVDPARRLAGAMGLAGLGNEATRVPAEALAVSGAEPRGELWAAMLDTKQSWDDLVRRHAPDARTRDAILSNPLYRNVTGKFVHSHDYIAMERLYELHASG
;
A
#
# COMPACT_ATOMS: atom_id res chain seq x y z
N MET A 1 21.34 0.19 7.23
CA MET A 1 20.00 0.50 6.69
C MET A 1 20.04 0.93 5.22
N PRO A 2 20.88 1.92 4.81
CA PRO A 2 20.93 2.37 3.41
C PRO A 2 21.32 1.27 2.43
N GLN A 3 22.27 0.40 2.80
CA GLN A 3 22.66 -0.74 1.95
C GLN A 3 21.52 -1.75 1.76
N LEU A 4 20.63 -1.92 2.75
CA LEU A 4 19.50 -2.84 2.66
C LEU A 4 18.44 -2.30 1.70
N LEU A 5 18.12 -1.00 1.82
CA LEU A 5 17.17 -0.32 0.94
C LEU A 5 17.67 -0.23 -0.51
N ALA A 6 18.99 -0.14 -0.72
CA ALA A 6 19.59 -0.14 -2.06
C ALA A 6 19.67 -1.53 -2.70
N ALA A 7 19.69 -2.61 -1.90
CA ALA A 7 19.93 -3.97 -2.39
C ALA A 7 18.65 -4.80 -2.57
N LYS A 8 17.47 -4.28 -2.19
CA LYS A 8 16.20 -5.00 -2.20
C LYS A 8 15.10 -4.14 -2.80
N GLU A 9 14.28 -4.75 -3.65
CA GLU A 9 13.12 -4.10 -4.29
C GLU A 9 11.88 -4.10 -3.36
N ILE A 10 11.81 -5.04 -2.41
CA ILE A 10 10.71 -5.15 -1.45
C ILE A 10 11.28 -5.24 -0.02
N VAL A 11 10.74 -4.41 0.88
CA VAL A 11 11.04 -4.45 2.31
C VAL A 11 9.73 -4.57 3.09
N VAL A 12 9.59 -5.64 3.87
CA VAL A 12 8.41 -5.90 4.70
C VAL A 12 8.72 -5.58 6.15
N VAL A 13 7.92 -4.71 6.77
CA VAL A 13 8.04 -4.33 8.18
C VAL A 13 7.01 -5.09 9.02
N CYS A 14 7.47 -6.10 9.76
CA CYS A 14 6.63 -6.98 10.59
C CYS A 14 6.76 -6.67 12.08
N GLY A 15 5.76 -7.08 12.88
CA GLY A 15 5.73 -6.88 14.33
C GLY A 15 4.30 -6.79 14.90
N ALA A 16 4.19 -6.81 16.24
CA ALA A 16 2.91 -6.74 16.94
C ALA A 16 2.13 -5.44 16.67
N GLY A 17 0.86 -5.38 17.05
CA GLY A 17 0.05 -4.16 16.98
C GLY A 17 0.67 -3.03 17.80
N GLY A 18 0.72 -1.81 17.26
CA GLY A 18 1.17 -0.63 18.01
C GLY A 18 2.69 -0.43 18.16
N VAL A 19 3.55 -1.33 17.66
CA VAL A 19 5.03 -1.23 17.80
C VAL A 19 5.70 -0.23 16.84
N GLY A 20 4.93 0.53 16.06
CA GLY A 20 5.45 1.55 15.15
C GLY A 20 5.75 1.09 13.72
N LYS A 21 5.25 -0.06 13.27
CA LYS A 21 5.47 -0.59 11.89
C LYS A 21 5.24 0.45 10.79
N THR A 22 4.08 1.12 10.82
CA THR A 22 3.70 2.13 9.82
C THR A 22 4.66 3.31 9.83
N THR A 23 5.07 3.77 11.02
CA THR A 23 6.03 4.86 11.18
C THR A 23 7.40 4.46 10.65
N THR A 24 7.86 3.25 10.96
CA THR A 24 9.13 2.72 10.45
C THR A 24 9.10 2.56 8.94
N ALA A 25 8.02 2.01 8.36
CA ALA A 25 7.86 1.90 6.92
C ALA A 25 7.86 3.27 6.23
N ALA A 26 7.18 4.26 6.80
CA ALA A 26 7.18 5.63 6.30
C ALA A 26 8.60 6.24 6.31
N ALA A 27 9.31 6.13 7.44
CA ALA A 27 10.67 6.65 7.57
C ALA A 27 11.65 5.98 6.59
N LEU A 28 11.56 4.66 6.42
CA LEU A 28 12.37 3.91 5.45
C LEU A 28 12.09 4.36 4.02
N GLY A 29 10.81 4.54 3.67
CA GLY A 29 10.40 5.02 2.34
C GLY A 29 10.91 6.42 2.04
N THR A 30 10.75 7.35 2.99
CA THR A 30 11.29 8.71 2.88
C THR A 30 12.81 8.70 2.69
N MET A 31 13.54 7.94 3.50
CA MET A 31 15.00 7.83 3.38
C MET A 31 15.42 7.25 2.02
N ALA A 32 14.71 6.25 1.51
CA ALA A 32 14.98 5.69 0.18
C ALA A 32 14.73 6.75 -0.92
N ALA A 33 13.59 7.43 -0.89
CA ALA A 33 13.25 8.46 -1.87
C ALA A 33 14.24 9.64 -1.84
N VAL A 34 14.72 10.03 -0.65
CA VAL A 34 15.69 11.13 -0.51
C VAL A 34 17.06 10.74 -1.03
N HIS A 35 17.56 9.54 -0.69
CA HIS A 35 18.98 9.21 -0.90
C HIS A 35 19.28 8.30 -2.09
N LEU A 36 18.36 7.41 -2.46
CA LEU A 36 18.60 6.36 -3.45
C LEU A 36 18.09 6.72 -4.85
N GLY A 37 17.15 7.67 -4.95
CA GLY A 37 16.49 8.02 -6.21
C GLY A 37 15.45 7.00 -6.65
N GLY A 38 14.82 7.22 -7.81
CA GLY A 38 13.77 6.35 -8.34
C GLY A 38 12.40 6.56 -7.67
N LYS A 39 11.47 5.63 -7.89
CA LYS A 39 10.12 5.67 -7.31
C LYS A 39 10.01 4.68 -6.15
N VAL A 40 9.61 5.17 -4.98
CA VAL A 40 9.44 4.38 -3.77
C VAL A 40 7.98 4.38 -3.39
N LEU A 41 7.38 3.21 -3.19
CA LEU A 41 6.00 3.06 -2.73
C LEU A 41 5.95 2.52 -1.30
N VAL A 42 5.26 3.24 -0.41
CA VAL A 42 4.94 2.78 0.95
C VAL A 42 3.49 2.31 0.99
N LEU A 43 3.30 1.04 1.34
CA LEU A 43 1.99 0.40 1.46
C LEU A 43 1.65 0.15 2.93
N THR A 44 0.41 0.44 3.32
CA THR A 44 -0.15 0.03 4.63
C THR A 44 -1.44 -0.76 4.45
N VAL A 45 -1.65 -1.75 5.31
CA VAL A 45 -2.91 -2.52 5.39
C VAL A 45 -3.83 -1.97 6.50
N ASP A 46 -3.25 -1.34 7.52
CA ASP A 46 -3.98 -0.70 8.62
C ASP A 46 -4.62 0.64 8.18
N PRO A 47 -5.70 1.11 8.84
CA PRO A 47 -6.45 2.30 8.42
C PRO A 47 -5.55 3.50 8.11
N ALA A 48 -5.69 4.02 6.88
CA ALA A 48 -4.87 5.02 6.20
C ALA A 48 -4.49 6.23 7.04
N ARG A 49 -5.28 6.60 8.05
CA ARG A 49 -5.07 7.81 8.87
C ARG A 49 -3.66 7.91 9.45
N ARG A 50 -3.06 6.79 9.87
CA ARG A 50 -1.71 6.81 10.45
C ARG A 50 -0.63 7.09 9.41
N LEU A 51 -0.69 6.44 8.25
CA LEU A 51 0.28 6.66 7.17
C LEU A 51 0.06 8.02 6.50
N ALA A 52 -1.18 8.37 6.20
CA ALA A 52 -1.53 9.66 5.61
C ALA A 52 -1.04 10.81 6.49
N GLY A 53 -1.29 10.75 7.80
CA GLY A 53 -0.76 11.72 8.75
C GLY A 53 0.77 11.78 8.78
N ALA A 54 1.45 10.63 8.75
CA ALA A 54 2.92 10.58 8.71
C ALA A 54 3.51 11.16 7.41
N MET A 55 2.75 11.10 6.30
CA MET A 55 3.15 11.60 4.99
C MET A 55 2.59 13.00 4.65
N GLY A 56 1.86 13.64 5.57
CA GLY A 56 1.23 14.94 5.32
C GLY A 56 0.08 14.92 4.30
N LEU A 57 -0.57 13.76 4.11
CA LEU A 57 -1.67 13.57 3.17
C LEU A 57 -3.03 13.65 3.88
N ALA A 58 -4.05 14.17 3.19
CA ALA A 58 -5.42 14.25 3.70
C ALA A 58 -6.10 12.87 3.83
N GLY A 59 -5.67 11.90 3.02
CA GLY A 59 -6.19 10.54 3.01
C GLY A 59 -5.42 9.66 2.03
N LEU A 60 -5.62 8.34 2.14
CA LEU A 60 -5.04 7.34 1.25
C LEU A 60 -6.10 6.30 0.91
N GLY A 61 -6.13 5.91 -0.36
CA GLY A 61 -6.93 4.80 -0.88
C GLY A 61 -6.03 3.76 -1.54
N ASN A 62 -6.65 2.86 -2.32
CA ASN A 62 -5.97 1.76 -3.01
C ASN A 62 -5.09 2.23 -4.18
N GLU A 63 -5.28 3.46 -4.64
CA GLU A 63 -4.44 4.09 -5.67
C GLU A 63 -3.24 4.79 -5.03
N ALA A 64 -2.07 4.60 -5.65
CA ALA A 64 -0.84 5.25 -5.24
C ALA A 64 -0.95 6.77 -5.39
N THR A 65 -0.76 7.48 -4.29
CA THR A 65 -0.74 8.93 -4.24
C THR A 65 0.69 9.42 -4.03
N ARG A 66 1.14 10.36 -4.85
CA ARG A 66 2.48 10.96 -4.70
C ARG A 66 2.51 11.85 -3.46
N VAL A 67 3.54 11.66 -2.64
CA VAL A 67 3.82 12.53 -1.49
C VAL A 67 4.50 13.81 -2.00
N PRO A 68 4.02 15.01 -1.63
CA PRO A 68 4.65 16.28 -2.02
C PRO A 68 6.13 16.32 -1.64
N ALA A 69 6.99 16.80 -2.54
CA ALA A 69 8.44 16.83 -2.31
C ALA A 69 8.81 17.70 -1.09
N GLU A 70 8.01 18.73 -0.81
CA GLU A 70 8.15 19.63 0.34
C GLU A 70 7.93 18.89 1.66
N ALA A 71 7.06 17.86 1.66
CA ALA A 71 6.85 16.99 2.82
C ALA A 71 8.03 16.03 3.05
N LEU A 72 8.90 15.84 2.05
CA LEU A 72 10.09 14.97 2.12
C LEU A 72 11.36 15.73 2.48
N ALA A 73 11.29 17.07 2.59
CA ALA A 73 12.44 17.94 2.86
C ALA A 73 12.89 17.81 4.33
N VAL A 74 13.44 16.64 4.68
CA VAL A 74 14.09 16.42 5.96
C VAL A 74 15.44 17.13 5.89
N SER A 75 15.63 18.19 6.68
CA SER A 75 16.89 18.96 6.79
C SER A 75 17.35 19.78 5.57
N GLY A 76 16.46 20.08 4.61
CA GLY A 76 16.79 20.90 3.43
C GLY A 76 17.46 20.13 2.29
N ALA A 77 17.42 18.79 2.33
CA ALA A 77 17.83 17.95 1.21
C ALA A 77 16.69 17.85 0.19
N GLU A 78 16.99 18.10 -1.09
CA GLU A 78 16.06 17.78 -2.16
C GLU A 78 16.01 16.27 -2.39
N PRO A 79 14.81 15.66 -2.49
CA PRO A 79 14.70 14.24 -2.71
C PRO A 79 15.23 13.88 -4.11
N ARG A 80 16.14 12.90 -4.17
CA ARG A 80 16.67 12.38 -5.44
C ARG A 80 15.64 11.58 -6.26
N GLY A 81 14.53 11.21 -5.63
CA GLY A 81 13.47 10.38 -6.20
C GLY A 81 12.08 10.82 -5.76
N GLU A 82 11.12 9.92 -5.93
CA GLU A 82 9.71 10.15 -5.62
C GLU A 82 9.25 9.20 -4.53
N LEU A 83 8.52 9.74 -3.54
CA LEU A 83 7.79 8.93 -2.58
C LEU A 83 6.31 8.87 -2.97
N TRP A 84 5.78 7.67 -2.97
CA TRP A 84 4.38 7.34 -3.20
C TRP A 84 3.86 6.60 -1.98
N ALA A 85 2.59 6.80 -1.65
CA ALA A 85 1.92 6.10 -0.58
C ALA A 85 0.57 5.58 -1.06
N ALA A 86 0.22 4.37 -0.60
CA ALA A 86 -1.10 3.77 -0.82
C ALA A 86 -1.54 3.02 0.43
N MET A 87 -2.85 2.91 0.61
CA MET A 87 -3.43 1.98 1.57
C MET A 87 -4.04 0.84 0.79
N LEU A 88 -3.66 -0.39 1.13
CA LEU A 88 -4.32 -1.55 0.60
C LEU A 88 -5.78 -1.57 1.07
N ASP A 89 -6.71 -1.47 0.13
CA ASP A 89 -8.11 -1.75 0.39
C ASP A 89 -8.39 -3.21 0.06
N THR A 90 -8.50 -4.03 1.10
CA THR A 90 -8.72 -5.47 0.97
C THR A 90 -10.04 -5.79 0.28
N LYS A 91 -11.09 -5.01 0.54
CA LYS A 91 -12.39 -5.18 -0.10
C LYS A 91 -12.29 -4.85 -1.60
N GLN A 92 -11.71 -3.71 -1.94
CA GLN A 92 -11.55 -3.32 -3.34
C GLN A 92 -10.69 -4.35 -4.09
N SER A 93 -9.64 -4.87 -3.44
CA SER A 93 -8.78 -5.89 -4.03
C SER A 93 -9.53 -7.20 -4.30
N TRP A 94 -10.44 -7.62 -3.42
CA TRP A 94 -11.36 -8.74 -3.68
C TRP A 94 -12.28 -8.45 -4.89
N ASP A 95 -12.86 -7.25 -4.95
CA ASP A 95 -13.74 -6.87 -6.05
C ASP A 95 -12.97 -6.88 -7.39
N ASP A 96 -11.72 -6.43 -7.40
CA ASP A 96 -10.85 -6.43 -8.58
C ASP A 96 -10.43 -7.83 -9.03
N LEU A 97 -10.23 -8.77 -8.09
CA LEU A 97 -10.01 -10.18 -8.39
C LEU A 97 -11.23 -10.78 -9.09
N VAL A 98 -12.44 -10.53 -8.57
CA VAL A 98 -13.69 -10.98 -9.18
C VAL A 98 -13.85 -10.39 -10.58
N ARG A 99 -13.57 -9.09 -10.77
CA ARG A 99 -13.66 -8.44 -12.09
C ARG A 99 -12.73 -9.05 -13.13
N ARG A 100 -11.53 -9.49 -12.72
CA ARG A 100 -10.52 -10.06 -13.62
C ARG A 100 -10.78 -11.52 -13.98
N HIS A 101 -11.28 -12.31 -13.02
CA HIS A 101 -11.33 -13.77 -13.17
C HIS A 101 -12.74 -14.33 -13.36
N ALA A 102 -13.79 -13.51 -13.20
CA ALA A 102 -15.14 -13.97 -13.51
C ALA A 102 -15.23 -14.41 -14.99
N PRO A 103 -15.87 -15.56 -15.26
CA PRO A 103 -15.95 -16.10 -16.63
C PRO A 103 -16.75 -15.20 -17.57
N ASP A 104 -17.67 -14.40 -17.04
CA ASP A 104 -18.52 -13.47 -17.78
C ASP A 104 -19.04 -12.34 -16.89
N ALA A 105 -19.58 -11.30 -17.51
CA ALA A 105 -20.11 -10.12 -16.82
C ALA A 105 -21.31 -10.44 -15.91
N ARG A 106 -22.14 -11.43 -16.26
CA ARG A 106 -23.33 -11.80 -15.48
C ARG A 106 -22.90 -12.45 -14.16
N THR A 107 -21.94 -13.38 -14.21
CA THR A 107 -21.35 -14.03 -13.04
C THR A 107 -20.65 -13.00 -12.16
N ARG A 108 -19.85 -12.11 -12.75
CA ARG A 108 -19.20 -11.00 -12.04
C ARG A 108 -20.22 -10.17 -11.25
N ASP A 109 -21.27 -9.70 -11.92
CA ASP A 109 -22.25 -8.79 -11.30
C ASP A 109 -23.09 -9.52 -10.24
N ALA A 110 -23.39 -10.80 -10.45
CA ALA A 110 -24.04 -11.65 -9.45
C ALA A 110 -23.19 -11.82 -8.18
N ILE A 111 -21.87 -12.01 -8.31
CA ILE A 111 -20.96 -12.11 -7.16
C ILE A 111 -20.86 -10.75 -6.44
N LEU A 112 -20.59 -9.66 -7.16
CA LEU A 112 -20.37 -8.33 -6.56
C LEU A 112 -21.63 -7.77 -5.87
N SER A 113 -22.82 -8.10 -6.39
CA SER A 113 -24.10 -7.70 -5.78
C SER A 113 -24.53 -8.59 -4.60
N ASN A 114 -23.92 -9.78 -4.43
CA ASN A 114 -24.32 -10.74 -3.40
C ASN A 114 -24.06 -10.19 -1.98
N PRO A 115 -25.09 -10.10 -1.12
CA PRO A 115 -24.94 -9.63 0.26
C PRO A 115 -23.99 -10.46 1.11
N LEU A 116 -23.90 -11.78 0.88
CA LEU A 116 -22.96 -12.67 1.57
C LEU A 116 -21.52 -12.30 1.20
N TYR A 117 -21.23 -12.16 -0.09
CA TYR A 117 -19.91 -11.73 -0.58
C TYR A 117 -19.52 -10.39 0.05
N ARG A 118 -20.41 -9.38 0.00
CA ARG A 118 -20.14 -8.04 0.55
C ARG A 118 -19.86 -8.04 2.05
N ASN A 119 -20.56 -8.88 2.82
CA ASN A 119 -20.36 -8.98 4.26
C ASN A 119 -19.07 -9.73 4.62
N VAL A 120 -18.76 -10.81 3.89
CA VAL A 120 -17.54 -11.59 4.12
C VAL A 120 -16.33 -10.72 3.76
N THR A 121 -16.24 -10.17 2.54
CA THR A 121 -15.07 -9.41 2.11
C THR A 121 -14.88 -8.08 2.84
N GLY A 122 -15.93 -7.52 3.45
CA GLY A 122 -15.83 -6.29 4.24
C GLY A 122 -15.49 -6.49 5.72
N LYS A 123 -15.56 -7.72 6.26
CA LYS A 123 -15.42 -7.97 7.71
C LYS A 123 -14.48 -9.13 8.07
N PHE A 124 -14.09 -9.98 7.13
CA PHE A 124 -13.24 -11.14 7.42
C PHE A 124 -11.76 -10.75 7.54
N VAL A 125 -11.26 -10.74 8.78
CA VAL A 125 -9.90 -10.32 9.12
C VAL A 125 -8.81 -11.30 8.65
N HIS A 126 -9.14 -12.58 8.45
CA HIS A 126 -8.14 -13.62 8.16
C HIS A 126 -7.80 -13.81 6.67
N SER A 127 -8.54 -13.20 5.75
CA SER A 127 -8.23 -13.24 4.31
C SER A 127 -7.39 -12.05 3.83
N HIS A 128 -7.06 -11.13 4.74
CA HIS A 128 -6.28 -9.93 4.44
C HIS A 128 -4.84 -10.24 4.03
N ASP A 129 -4.21 -11.26 4.62
CA ASP A 129 -2.82 -11.57 4.34
C ASP A 129 -2.64 -12.06 2.90
N TYR A 130 -3.55 -12.93 2.42
CA TYR A 130 -3.50 -13.42 1.04
C TYR A 130 -3.70 -12.27 0.03
N ILE A 131 -4.74 -11.46 0.21
CA ILE A 131 -5.05 -10.38 -0.73
C ILE A 131 -3.99 -9.27 -0.69
N ALA A 132 -3.34 -9.05 0.47
CA ALA A 132 -2.22 -8.14 0.60
C ALA A 132 -0.99 -8.62 -0.17
N MET A 133 -0.68 -9.91 -0.08
CA MET A 133 0.42 -10.50 -0.83
C MET A 133 0.13 -10.51 -2.34
N GLU A 134 -1.10 -10.79 -2.76
CA GLU A 134 -1.52 -10.71 -4.16
C GLU A 134 -1.33 -9.29 -4.71
N ARG A 135 -1.79 -8.27 -3.98
CA ARG A 135 -1.63 -6.87 -4.41
C ARG A 135 -0.16 -6.43 -4.42
N LEU A 136 0.62 -6.86 -3.42
CA LEU A 136 2.06 -6.60 -3.40
C LEU A 136 2.74 -7.21 -4.63
N TYR A 137 2.38 -8.43 -5.00
CA TYR A 137 2.87 -9.09 -6.21
C TYR A 137 2.49 -8.32 -7.48
N GLU A 138 1.25 -7.86 -7.60
CA GLU A 138 0.80 -7.05 -8.75
C GLU A 138 1.59 -5.76 -8.90
N LEU A 139 1.76 -5.01 -7.80
CA LEU A 139 2.51 -3.76 -7.80
C LEU A 139 3.98 -4.00 -8.17
N HIS A 140 4.57 -5.09 -7.67
CA HIS A 140 5.92 -5.46 -8.05
C HIS A 140 6.04 -5.87 -9.53
N ALA A 141 5.06 -6.61 -10.07
CA ALA A 141 5.08 -7.08 -11.45
C ALA A 141 4.76 -5.98 -12.49
N SER A 142 4.10 -4.89 -12.08
CA SER A 142 3.72 -3.78 -12.97
C SER A 142 4.72 -2.63 -13.05
N GLY A 143 5.71 -2.59 -12.14
CA GLY A 143 6.77 -1.56 -12.09
C GLY A 143 6.32 -0.24 -11.46
#